data_AF-A0A5S4V6W4-F1
#
_entry.id   AF-A0A5S4V6W4-F1
#
_cell.length_a   1.000
_cell.length_b   1.000
_cell.length_c   1.000
_cell.angle_alpha   90.00
_cell.angle_beta   90.00
_cell.angle_gamma   90.00
#
_symmetry.space_group_name_H-M   'P 1'
#
loop_
_entity.id
_entity.type
_entity.pdbx_description
1 polymer ?
#
loop_
_entity_poly.entity_id
_entity_poly.type
_entity_poly.pdbx_seq_one_letter_code
_entity_poly.pdbx_strand_id
1 'polypeptide(L)'
;MAPATLDSAVVSRTADASPVSFPRDGRLIGRVSARLTGIAALTAGGLSVVIGVLQFLFPQDEDPAIDPRTRVILAMFTVSLWAFAVLFLGLARYARSSWGAVVAATGTVLLTVGTITSAVNGVDLEFFPIVAMLANALWLVGAIALCVSLVRARRVSLWLALPIPFLQLPLLFLSQVGGGVPAGIFLLVLGGVVLAGGLEGRARRLARR
;
A
#
# COMPACT_ATOMS: atom_id res chain seq x y z
N MET A 1 56.03 -26.77 54.06
CA MET A 1 56.25 -25.59 53.20
C MET A 1 55.63 -25.91 51.85
N ALA A 2 54.35 -25.61 51.66
CA ALA A 2 53.78 -24.36 51.15
C ALA A 2 53.17 -24.66 49.76
N PRO A 3 51.84 -24.73 49.63
CA PRO A 3 51.11 -24.92 48.38
C PRO A 3 50.65 -23.56 47.82
N ALA A 4 50.68 -23.37 46.50
CA ALA A 4 50.04 -22.28 45.75
C ALA A 4 50.45 -22.43 44.28
N THR A 5 49.64 -22.23 43.24
CA THR A 5 48.29 -21.69 43.09
C THR A 5 47.85 -22.05 41.66
N LEU A 6 46.64 -22.60 41.52
CA LEU A 6 45.97 -22.79 40.23
C LEU A 6 45.58 -21.42 39.69
N ASP A 7 46.31 -20.93 38.69
CA ASP A 7 45.94 -19.71 37.97
C ASP A 7 44.80 -20.03 37.02
N SER A 8 43.61 -19.67 37.47
CA SER A 8 42.36 -19.76 36.72
C SER A 8 42.36 -18.64 35.69
N ALA A 9 42.73 -18.99 34.45
CA ALA A 9 42.53 -18.13 33.29
C ALA A 9 41.03 -17.94 33.05
N VAL A 10 40.44 -16.97 33.76
CA VAL A 10 39.13 -16.40 33.45
C VAL A 10 39.32 -15.61 32.16
N VAL A 11 39.10 -16.30 31.04
CA VAL A 11 38.90 -15.68 29.74
C VAL A 11 37.62 -14.85 29.84
N SER A 12 37.78 -13.58 30.21
CA SER A 12 36.76 -12.56 30.08
C SER A 12 36.53 -12.33 28.58
N ARG A 13 35.67 -13.17 27.97
CA ARG A 13 34.99 -12.81 26.72
C ARG A 13 34.07 -11.65 27.06
N THR A 14 34.59 -10.44 26.96
CA THR A 14 33.78 -9.27 26.65
C THR A 14 33.09 -9.57 25.33
N ALA A 15 31.85 -10.05 25.42
CA ALA A 15 30.93 -10.11 24.31
C ALA A 15 30.78 -8.67 23.82
N ASP A 16 31.54 -8.36 22.77
CA ASP A 16 31.41 -7.15 21.99
C ASP A 16 30.05 -7.23 21.32
N ALA A 17 29.03 -6.82 22.08
CA ALA A 17 27.67 -6.66 21.62
C ALA A 17 27.66 -5.47 20.66
N SER A 18 28.20 -5.72 19.47
CA SER A 18 27.93 -4.92 18.29
C SER A 18 26.42 -4.69 18.29
N PRO A 19 25.93 -3.44 18.42
CA PRO A 19 24.50 -3.20 18.34
C PRO A 19 24.07 -3.79 17.01
N VAL A 20 23.16 -4.78 17.06
CA VAL A 20 22.59 -5.40 15.87
C VAL A 20 22.04 -4.25 15.03
N SER A 21 22.82 -3.82 14.04
CA SER A 21 22.44 -2.76 13.15
C SER A 21 21.43 -3.41 12.22
N PHE A 22 20.16 -3.28 12.57
CA PHE A 22 19.09 -3.57 11.63
C PHE A 22 19.44 -2.89 10.30
N PRO A 23 19.40 -3.60 9.17
CA PRO A 23 19.57 -2.97 7.88
C PRO A 23 18.64 -1.76 7.82
N ARG A 24 19.17 -0.59 7.46
CA ARG A 24 18.33 0.54 7.02
C ARG A 24 17.67 0.12 5.71
N ASP A 25 16.61 -0.67 5.82
CA ASP A 25 15.71 -1.03 4.73
C ASP A 25 15.04 0.26 4.26
N GLY A 26 15.64 0.93 3.28
CA GLY A 26 15.12 2.22 2.81
C GLY A 26 15.71 2.78 1.53
N ARG A 27 16.76 2.18 0.95
CA ARG A 27 17.40 2.76 -0.25
C ARG A 27 16.60 2.60 -1.55
N LEU A 28 15.75 1.59 -1.70
CA LEU A 28 14.95 1.43 -2.91
C LEU A 28 13.73 2.38 -2.99
N ILE A 29 13.28 2.91 -1.85
CA ILE A 29 11.97 3.58 -1.71
C ILE A 29 12.08 5.10 -1.59
N GLY A 30 13.30 5.62 -1.42
CA GLY A 30 13.58 7.06 -1.42
C GLY A 30 13.38 7.77 -2.76
N ARG A 31 12.95 7.07 -3.82
CA ARG A 31 12.80 7.65 -5.17
C ARG A 31 11.42 8.22 -5.50
N VAL A 32 10.35 7.74 -4.86
CA VAL A 32 9.02 8.33 -5.09
C VAL A 32 9.02 9.70 -4.40
N SER A 33 8.62 10.76 -5.11
CA SER A 33 8.52 12.11 -4.53
C SER A 33 7.16 12.31 -3.84
N ALA A 34 7.07 13.26 -2.89
CA ALA A 34 5.80 13.65 -2.26
C ALA A 34 4.75 14.04 -3.28
N ARG A 35 5.15 14.82 -4.27
CA ARG A 35 4.30 15.22 -5.39
C ARG A 35 3.75 14.02 -6.15
N LEU A 36 4.60 13.04 -6.48
CA LEU A 36 4.17 11.84 -7.20
C LEU A 36 3.21 10.99 -6.36
N THR A 37 3.44 10.87 -5.05
CA THR A 37 2.52 10.18 -4.13
C THR A 37 1.15 10.86 -4.07
N GLY A 38 1.13 12.19 -4.01
CA GLY A 38 -0.10 12.97 -4.01
C GLY A 38 -0.86 12.82 -5.33
N ILE A 39 -0.18 12.92 -6.47
CA ILE A 39 -0.78 12.70 -7.80
C ILE A 39 -1.32 11.27 -7.93
N ALA A 40 -0.59 10.27 -7.46
CA ALA A 40 -1.03 8.89 -7.47
C ALA A 40 -2.31 8.70 -6.62
N ALA A 41 -2.36 9.28 -5.42
CA ALA A 41 -3.57 9.28 -4.61
C ALA A 41 -4.75 9.97 -5.30
N LEU A 42 -4.54 11.14 -5.92
CA LEU A 42 -5.60 11.84 -6.65
C LEU A 42 -6.08 11.04 -7.86
N THR A 43 -5.17 10.37 -8.57
CA THR A 43 -5.49 9.54 -9.75
C THR A 43 -6.29 8.32 -9.34
N ALA A 44 -5.82 7.56 -8.35
CA ALA A 44 -6.55 6.42 -7.80
C ALA A 44 -7.91 6.86 -7.25
N GLY A 45 -7.95 8.00 -6.56
CA GLY A 45 -9.17 8.56 -5.98
C GLY A 45 -10.20 8.97 -7.03
N GLY A 46 -9.80 9.79 -8.00
CA GLY A 46 -10.67 10.25 -9.08
C GLY A 46 -11.21 9.09 -9.92
N LEU A 47 -10.36 8.14 -10.30
CA LEU A 47 -10.79 6.95 -11.04
C LEU A 47 -11.74 6.08 -10.21
N SER A 48 -11.48 5.92 -8.91
CA SER A 48 -12.38 5.14 -8.03
C SER A 48 -13.76 5.80 -7.91
N VAL A 49 -13.84 7.14 -7.83
CA VAL A 49 -15.14 7.84 -7.86
C VAL A 49 -15.86 7.61 -9.19
N VAL A 50 -15.17 7.78 -10.33
CA VAL A 50 -15.78 7.59 -11.65
C VAL A 50 -16.26 6.15 -11.84
N ILE A 51 -15.43 5.16 -11.50
CA ILE A 51 -15.79 3.74 -11.55
C ILE A 51 -16.99 3.46 -10.66
N GLY A 52 -16.98 3.95 -9.41
CA GLY A 52 -18.08 3.73 -8.47
C GLY A 52 -19.40 4.34 -8.95
N VAL A 53 -19.37 5.56 -9.51
CA VAL A 53 -20.57 6.18 -10.10
C VAL A 53 -21.07 5.36 -11.29
N LEU A 54 -20.18 4.91 -12.18
CA LEU A 54 -20.57 4.09 -13.32
C LEU A 54 -21.17 2.75 -12.90
N GLN A 55 -20.58 2.06 -11.92
CA GLN A 55 -21.11 0.79 -11.41
C GLN A 55 -22.43 0.97 -10.67
N PHE A 56 -22.64 2.11 -10.00
CA PHE A 56 -23.91 2.44 -9.35
C PHE A 56 -25.03 2.73 -10.35
N LEU A 57 -24.74 3.52 -11.41
CA LEU A 57 -25.71 3.87 -12.45
C LEU A 57 -25.98 2.71 -13.41
N PHE A 58 -24.99 1.84 -13.58
CA PHE A 58 -25.01 0.73 -14.53
C PHE A 58 -24.42 -0.53 -13.87
N PRO A 59 -25.22 -1.24 -13.06
CA PRO A 59 -24.80 -2.52 -12.50
C PRO A 59 -24.40 -3.48 -13.61
N GLN A 60 -23.35 -4.27 -13.39
CA GLN A 60 -22.90 -5.26 -14.38
C GLN A 60 -23.80 -6.49 -14.32
N ASP A 61 -24.25 -6.96 -15.48
CA ASP A 61 -24.96 -8.24 -15.62
C ASP A 61 -23.96 -9.40 -15.44
N GLU A 62 -24.43 -10.60 -15.06
CA GLU A 62 -23.60 -11.79 -14.81
C GLU A 62 -22.99 -12.43 -16.09
N ASP A 63 -23.08 -11.76 -17.24
CA ASP A 63 -22.56 -12.29 -18.51
C ASP A 63 -21.02 -12.37 -18.47
N PRO A 64 -20.43 -13.56 -18.72
CA PRO A 64 -18.98 -13.72 -18.75
C PRO A 64 -18.29 -12.96 -19.91
N ALA A 65 -19.02 -12.49 -20.92
CA ALA A 65 -18.46 -11.71 -22.01
C ALA A 65 -18.17 -10.26 -21.60
N ILE A 66 -16.93 -9.80 -21.81
CA ILE A 66 -16.54 -8.42 -21.52
C ILE A 66 -17.12 -7.46 -22.59
N ASP A 67 -18.26 -6.86 -22.26
CA ASP A 67 -18.89 -5.80 -23.05
C ASP A 67 -18.00 -4.53 -23.14
N PRO A 68 -18.21 -3.65 -24.14
CA PRO A 68 -17.38 -2.45 -24.31
C PRO A 68 -17.32 -1.55 -23.08
N ARG A 69 -18.39 -1.50 -22.27
CA ARG A 69 -18.45 -0.69 -21.04
C ARG A 69 -17.56 -1.28 -19.95
N THR A 70 -17.62 -2.59 -19.74
CA THR A 70 -16.76 -3.30 -18.79
C THR A 70 -15.29 -3.13 -19.15
N ARG A 71 -14.94 -3.09 -20.44
CA ARG A 71 -13.55 -2.80 -20.87
C ARG A 71 -13.08 -1.43 -20.39
N VAL A 72 -13.92 -0.41 -20.45
CA VAL A 72 -13.58 0.95 -19.99
C VAL A 72 -13.40 0.98 -18.48
N ILE A 73 -14.32 0.36 -17.73
CA ILE A 73 -14.21 0.23 -16.26
C ILE A 73 -12.94 -0.52 -15.88
N LEU A 74 -12.65 -1.64 -16.56
CA LEU A 74 -11.46 -2.43 -16.33
C LEU A 74 -10.19 -1.64 -16.62
N ALA A 75 -10.12 -0.89 -17.72
CA ALA A 75 -8.99 -0.04 -18.05
C ALA A 75 -8.74 1.04 -16.99
N MET A 76 -9.81 1.72 -16.54
CA MET A 76 -9.71 2.69 -15.44
C MET A 76 -9.25 2.02 -14.14
N PHE A 77 -9.74 0.82 -13.85
CA PHE A 77 -9.36 0.06 -12.68
C PHE A 77 -7.87 -0.35 -12.73
N THR A 78 -7.37 -0.79 -13.88
CA THR A 78 -5.95 -1.08 -14.11
C THR A 78 -5.07 0.15 -13.84
N VAL A 79 -5.46 1.33 -14.33
CA VAL A 79 -4.72 2.58 -14.06
C VAL A 79 -4.78 2.94 -12.57
N SER A 80 -5.93 2.74 -11.93
CA SER A 80 -6.10 2.95 -10.48
C SER A 80 -5.19 2.03 -9.66
N LEU A 81 -5.06 0.75 -10.02
CA LEU A 81 -4.16 -0.21 -9.35
C LEU A 81 -2.69 0.18 -9.44
N TRP A 82 -2.23 0.67 -10.60
CA TRP A 82 -0.88 1.24 -10.74
C TRP A 82 -0.69 2.48 -9.85
N ALA A 83 -1.71 3.35 -9.80
CA ALA A 83 -1.69 4.51 -8.93
C ALA A 83 -1.64 4.10 -7.44
N PHE A 84 -2.35 3.04 -7.03
CA PHE A 84 -2.22 2.48 -5.68
C PHE A 84 -0.81 1.98 -5.37
N ALA A 85 -0.17 1.26 -6.30
CA ALA A 85 1.21 0.78 -6.11
C ALA A 85 2.17 1.96 -5.83
N VAL A 86 2.09 3.02 -6.64
CA VAL A 86 2.90 4.23 -6.47
C VAL A 86 2.54 4.97 -5.17
N LEU A 87 1.26 5.00 -4.80
CA LEU A 87 0.79 5.58 -3.55
C LEU A 87 1.39 4.86 -2.34
N PHE A 88 1.31 3.52 -2.28
CA PHE A 88 1.83 2.75 -1.14
C PHE A 88 3.34 2.91 -0.99
N LEU A 89 4.09 2.75 -2.07
CA LEU A 89 5.54 3.00 -2.08
C LEU A 89 5.86 4.44 -1.68
N GLY A 90 5.04 5.39 -2.08
CA GLY A 90 5.14 6.79 -1.68
C GLY A 90 4.95 7.02 -0.19
N LEU A 91 3.90 6.43 0.41
CA LEU A 91 3.59 6.55 1.83
C LEU A 91 4.65 5.95 2.74
N ALA A 92 5.41 4.97 2.25
CA ALA A 92 6.52 4.35 2.98
C ALA A 92 7.54 5.38 3.50
N ARG A 93 7.70 6.55 2.86
CA ARG A 93 8.61 7.61 3.35
C ARG A 93 8.22 8.19 4.71
N TYR A 94 6.93 8.10 5.06
CA TYR A 94 6.42 8.57 6.36
C TYR A 94 6.27 7.43 7.35
N ALA A 95 6.52 6.18 6.94
CA ALA A 95 6.38 4.99 7.74
C ALA A 95 7.70 4.63 8.45
N ARG A 96 7.63 3.78 9.49
CA ARG A 96 8.82 3.29 10.22
C ARG A 96 9.55 2.18 9.46
N SER A 97 8.80 1.36 8.74
CA SER A 97 9.25 0.29 7.86
C SER A 97 8.48 0.37 6.55
N SER A 98 9.19 0.07 5.46
CA SER A 98 8.66 0.02 4.11
C SER A 98 8.04 -1.31 3.70
N TRP A 99 8.25 -2.37 4.48
CA TRP A 99 7.84 -3.72 4.10
C TRP A 99 6.35 -3.80 3.73
N GLY A 100 5.47 -3.21 4.57
CA GLY A 100 4.03 -3.20 4.30
C GLY A 100 3.67 -2.50 2.98
N ALA A 101 4.35 -1.40 2.65
CA ALA A 101 4.15 -0.69 1.38
C ALA A 101 4.56 -1.53 0.17
N VAL A 102 5.69 -2.24 0.25
CA VAL A 102 6.15 -3.12 -0.83
C VAL A 102 5.16 -4.26 -1.03
N VAL A 103 4.76 -4.93 0.06
CA VAL A 103 3.80 -6.04 0.00
C VAL A 103 2.46 -5.59 -0.59
N ALA A 104 1.94 -4.42 -0.16
CA ALA A 104 0.70 -3.88 -0.71
C ALA A 104 0.82 -3.54 -2.20
N ALA A 105 1.91 -2.87 -2.58
CA ALA A 105 2.18 -2.52 -3.97
C ALA A 105 2.29 -3.76 -4.87
N THR A 106 2.97 -4.82 -4.41
CA THR A 106 3.05 -6.10 -5.12
C THR A 106 1.66 -6.69 -5.35
N GLY A 107 0.79 -6.70 -4.34
CA GLY A 107 -0.61 -7.14 -4.50
C GLY A 107 -1.34 -6.37 -5.60
N THR A 108 -1.26 -5.04 -5.59
CA THR A 108 -1.91 -4.21 -6.62
C THR A 108 -1.32 -4.39 -8.02
N VAL A 109 -0.01 -4.63 -8.14
CA VAL A 109 0.65 -4.93 -9.42
C VAL A 109 0.21 -6.30 -9.94
N LEU A 110 0.11 -7.32 -9.08
CA LEU A 110 -0.39 -8.63 -9.49
C LEU A 110 -1.84 -8.57 -9.97
N LEU A 111 -2.71 -7.82 -9.28
CA LEU A 111 -4.08 -7.57 -9.76
C LEU A 111 -4.07 -6.86 -11.12
N THR A 112 -3.18 -5.89 -11.31
CA THR A 112 -3.03 -5.17 -12.58
C THR A 112 -2.73 -6.16 -13.72
N VAL A 113 -1.74 -7.04 -13.54
CA VAL A 113 -1.37 -8.05 -14.54
C VAL A 113 -2.58 -8.94 -14.86
N GLY A 114 -3.33 -9.36 -13.84
CA GLY A 114 -4.55 -10.13 -14.04
C GLY A 114 -5.60 -9.37 -14.84
N THR A 115 -5.91 -8.10 -14.48
CA THR A 115 -6.87 -7.27 -15.22
C THR A 115 -6.49 -7.06 -16.69
N ILE A 116 -5.20 -6.81 -16.98
CA ILE A 116 -4.71 -6.66 -18.36
C ILE A 116 -4.88 -7.98 -19.11
N THR A 117 -4.52 -9.09 -18.48
CA THR A 117 -4.63 -10.42 -19.09
C THR A 117 -6.08 -10.73 -19.45
N SER A 118 -7.04 -10.48 -18.55
CA SER A 118 -8.48 -10.64 -18.83
C SER A 118 -8.95 -9.72 -19.96
N ALA A 119 -8.52 -8.44 -19.96
CA ALA A 119 -8.86 -7.49 -21.02
C ALA A 119 -8.38 -7.96 -22.41
N VAL A 120 -7.16 -8.49 -22.49
CA VAL A 120 -6.56 -8.97 -23.74
C VAL A 120 -7.26 -10.23 -24.25
N ASN A 121 -7.59 -11.17 -23.36
CA ASN A 121 -8.25 -12.42 -23.74
C ASN A 121 -9.77 -12.28 -23.94
N GLY A 122 -10.37 -11.19 -23.45
CA GLY A 122 -11.82 -10.95 -23.53
C GLY A 122 -12.65 -11.80 -22.56
N VAL A 123 -11.99 -12.62 -21.73
CA VAL A 123 -12.57 -13.52 -20.73
C VAL A 123 -11.58 -13.63 -19.55
N ASP A 124 -12.09 -13.91 -18.36
CA ASP A 124 -11.24 -14.24 -17.21
C ASP A 124 -10.65 -15.65 -17.34
N LEU A 125 -9.32 -15.77 -17.23
CA LEU A 125 -8.64 -17.06 -17.30
C LEU A 125 -8.91 -17.89 -16.03
N GLU A 126 -8.97 -19.23 -16.14
CA GLU A 126 -9.32 -20.12 -15.02
C GLU A 126 -8.39 -20.01 -13.80
N PHE A 127 -7.13 -19.60 -13.99
CA PHE A 127 -6.18 -19.40 -12.88
C PHE A 127 -6.30 -18.02 -12.21
N PHE A 128 -7.04 -17.08 -12.82
CA PHE A 128 -7.18 -15.71 -12.31
C PHE A 128 -7.75 -15.64 -10.89
N PRO A 129 -8.76 -16.43 -10.48
CA PRO A 129 -9.28 -16.42 -9.11
C PRO A 129 -8.19 -16.70 -8.06
N ILE A 130 -7.28 -17.63 -8.33
CA ILE A 130 -6.18 -17.99 -7.41
C ILE A 130 -5.20 -16.81 -7.29
N VAL A 131 -4.81 -16.21 -8.42
CA VAL A 131 -3.91 -15.05 -8.45
C VAL A 131 -4.57 -13.85 -7.78
N ALA A 132 -5.85 -13.60 -8.05
CA ALA A 132 -6.62 -12.52 -7.44
C ALA A 132 -6.73 -12.69 -5.93
N MET A 133 -6.96 -13.91 -5.43
CA MET A 133 -6.99 -14.18 -3.99
C MET A 133 -5.64 -13.86 -3.33
N LEU A 134 -4.54 -14.33 -3.90
CA LEU A 134 -3.18 -14.04 -3.39
C LEU A 134 -2.87 -12.54 -3.43
N ALA A 135 -3.18 -11.90 -4.55
CA ALA A 135 -2.93 -10.47 -4.76
C ALA A 135 -3.75 -9.60 -3.79
N ASN A 136 -5.02 -9.96 -3.55
CA ASN A 136 -5.87 -9.32 -2.57
C ASN A 136 -5.36 -9.52 -1.13
N ALA A 137 -4.87 -10.71 -0.79
CA ALA A 137 -4.27 -10.98 0.51
C ALA A 137 -2.99 -10.16 0.73
N LEU A 138 -2.12 -10.08 -0.27
CA LEU A 138 -0.92 -9.23 -0.23
C LEU A 138 -1.29 -7.76 -0.07
N TRP A 139 -2.29 -7.27 -0.82
CA TRP A 139 -2.78 -5.91 -0.66
C TRP A 139 -3.25 -5.65 0.78
N LEU A 140 -4.13 -6.49 1.32
CA LEU A 140 -4.67 -6.32 2.67
C LEU A 140 -3.58 -6.34 3.75
N VAL A 141 -2.76 -7.39 3.76
CA VAL A 141 -1.70 -7.58 4.76
C VAL A 141 -0.69 -6.44 4.69
N GLY A 142 -0.29 -6.05 3.48
CA GLY A 142 0.60 -4.92 3.27
C GLY A 142 0.00 -3.60 3.75
N ALA A 143 -1.28 -3.35 3.48
CA ALA A 143 -1.99 -2.15 3.89
C ALA A 143 -2.13 -2.04 5.42
N ILE A 144 -2.41 -3.16 6.10
CA ILE A 144 -2.44 -3.23 7.57
C ILE A 144 -1.05 -2.91 8.13
N ALA A 145 -0.01 -3.59 7.62
CA ALA A 145 1.36 -3.37 8.09
C ALA A 145 1.84 -1.95 7.84
N LEU A 146 1.49 -1.37 6.68
CA LEU A 146 1.77 0.03 6.35
C LEU A 146 1.05 0.98 7.32
N CYS A 147 -0.23 0.76 7.60
CA CYS A 147 -0.99 1.57 8.57
C CYS A 147 -0.34 1.54 9.96
N VAL A 148 -0.04 0.36 10.49
CA VAL A 148 0.66 0.20 11.78
C VAL A 148 2.00 0.93 11.76
N SER A 149 2.76 0.82 10.67
CA SER A 149 4.05 1.47 10.48
C SER A 149 3.94 3.01 10.45
N LEU A 150 2.91 3.56 9.80
CA LEU A 150 2.60 4.99 9.75
C LEU A 150 2.18 5.54 11.11
N VAL A 151 1.29 4.83 11.81
CA VAL A 151 0.83 5.20 13.16
C VAL A 151 1.99 5.18 14.16
N ARG A 152 2.83 4.14 14.11
CA ARG A 152 4.03 4.04 14.97
C ARG A 152 5.07 5.11 14.66
N ALA A 153 5.20 5.55 13.41
CA ALA A 153 6.09 6.66 13.05
C ALA A 153 5.58 8.02 13.54
N ARG A 154 4.29 8.15 13.87
CA ARG A 154 3.61 9.39 14.33
C ARG A 154 3.66 10.58 13.35
N ARG A 155 4.27 10.41 12.17
CA ARG A 155 4.41 11.41 11.10
C ARG A 155 3.11 11.67 10.34
N VAL A 156 2.20 10.70 10.32
CA VAL A 156 0.87 10.79 9.72
C VAL A 156 -0.19 10.81 10.82
N SER A 157 -1.29 11.53 10.62
CA SER A 157 -2.42 11.50 11.57
C SER A 157 -3.12 10.14 11.53
N LEU A 158 -3.66 9.72 12.67
CA LEU A 158 -4.42 8.48 12.76
C LEU A 158 -5.59 8.46 11.76
N TRP A 159 -6.29 9.58 11.60
CA TRP A 159 -7.40 9.75 10.66
C TRP A 159 -7.03 9.51 9.19
N LEU A 160 -5.77 9.73 8.80
CA LEU A 160 -5.30 9.45 7.44
C LEU A 160 -4.70 8.04 7.31
N ALA A 161 -4.15 7.48 8.39
CA ALA A 161 -3.56 6.15 8.35
C ALA A 161 -4.61 5.04 8.47
N LEU A 162 -5.59 5.21 9.37
CA LEU A 162 -6.57 4.19 9.72
C LEU A 162 -7.40 3.71 8.53
N PRO A 163 -7.90 4.57 7.61
CA PRO A 163 -8.72 4.11 6.50
C PRO A 163 -7.98 3.29 5.44
N ILE A 164 -6.64 3.35 5.37
CA ILE A 164 -5.81 2.67 4.36
C ILE A 164 -6.11 1.16 4.23
N PRO A 165 -6.07 0.35 5.30
CA PRO A 165 -6.40 -1.07 5.23
C PRO A 165 -7.85 -1.35 4.86
N PHE A 166 -8.76 -0.39 5.09
CA PHE A 166 -10.17 -0.55 4.78
C PHE A 166 -10.52 -0.17 3.35
N LEU A 167 -9.60 0.41 2.56
CA LEU A 167 -9.89 0.80 1.18
C LEU A 167 -10.33 -0.35 0.30
N GLN A 168 -9.83 -1.55 0.57
CA GLN A 168 -10.18 -2.74 -0.19
C GLN A 168 -11.64 -3.17 0.03
N LEU A 169 -12.22 -2.91 1.21
CA LEU A 169 -13.60 -3.31 1.50
C LEU A 169 -14.62 -2.68 0.54
N PRO A 170 -14.69 -1.35 0.42
CA PRO A 170 -15.62 -0.72 -0.50
C PRO A 170 -15.23 -0.94 -1.98
N LEU A 171 -13.94 -1.13 -2.28
CA LEU A 171 -13.48 -1.37 -3.65
C LEU A 171 -13.76 -2.79 -4.16
N LEU A 172 -13.87 -3.79 -3.28
CA LEU A 172 -14.20 -5.16 -3.68
C LEU A 172 -15.67 -5.48 -3.41
N PHE A 173 -16.09 -5.43 -2.15
CA PHE A 173 -17.41 -5.94 -1.72
C PHE A 173 -18.56 -5.01 -2.07
N LEU A 174 -18.30 -3.69 -2.13
CA LEU A 174 -19.32 -2.71 -2.52
C LEU A 174 -19.12 -2.21 -3.95
N SER A 175 -18.24 -2.82 -4.74
CA SER A 175 -17.94 -2.36 -6.11
C SER A 175 -19.23 -2.22 -6.94
N GLN A 176 -20.05 -3.26 -7.00
CA GLN A 176 -21.31 -3.27 -7.74
C GLN A 176 -22.36 -2.26 -7.26
N VAL A 177 -22.21 -1.71 -6.05
CA VAL A 177 -23.11 -0.68 -5.48
C VAL A 177 -22.42 0.68 -5.32
N GLY A 178 -21.32 0.91 -6.03
CA GLY A 178 -20.63 2.21 -6.07
C GLY A 178 -19.69 2.49 -4.91
N GLY A 179 -19.19 1.46 -4.22
CA GLY A 179 -18.19 1.58 -3.15
C GLY A 179 -16.89 2.27 -3.57
N GLY A 180 -16.60 2.38 -4.86
CA GLY A 180 -15.53 3.23 -5.38
C GLY A 180 -15.64 4.70 -4.95
N VAL A 181 -16.85 5.23 -4.73
CA VAL A 181 -17.07 6.63 -4.34
C VAL A 181 -16.47 6.98 -2.96
N PRO A 182 -16.85 6.31 -1.85
CA PRO A 182 -16.27 6.63 -0.54
C PRO A 182 -14.75 6.39 -0.49
N ALA A 183 -14.26 5.31 -1.12
CA ALA A 183 -12.81 5.06 -1.23
C ALA A 183 -12.10 6.19 -1.99
N GLY A 184 -12.71 6.62 -3.10
CA GLY A 184 -12.19 7.66 -3.96
C GLY A 184 -12.12 9.02 -3.28
N ILE A 185 -13.17 9.40 -2.54
CA ILE A 185 -13.19 10.65 -1.75
C ILE A 185 -12.06 10.67 -0.72
N PHE A 186 -11.87 9.57 0.02
CA PHE A 186 -10.76 9.48 0.98
C PHE A 186 -9.40 9.66 0.29
N LEU A 187 -9.19 9.02 -0.86
CA LEU A 187 -7.93 9.14 -1.61
C LEU A 187 -7.71 10.54 -2.17
N LEU A 188 -8.76 11.22 -2.60
CA LEU A 188 -8.69 12.63 -3.01
C LEU A 188 -8.25 13.52 -1.84
N VAL A 189 -8.81 13.33 -0.65
CA VAL A 189 -8.41 14.05 0.57
C VAL A 189 -6.95 13.74 0.93
N LEU A 190 -6.56 12.46 0.94
CA LEU A 190 -5.19 12.04 1.21
C LEU A 190 -4.20 12.65 0.21
N GLY A 191 -4.52 12.62 -1.08
CA GLY A 191 -3.72 13.22 -2.14
C GLY A 191 -3.57 14.73 -1.98
N GLY A 192 -4.66 15.43 -1.67
CA GLY A 192 -4.64 16.87 -1.36
C GLY A 192 -3.74 17.21 -0.18
N VAL A 193 -3.84 16.45 0.92
CA VAL A 193 -2.99 16.65 2.12
C VAL A 193 -1.51 16.40 1.81
N VAL A 194 -1.20 15.38 1.01
CA VAL A 194 0.19 15.07 0.58
C VAL A 194 0.73 16.20 -0.30
N LEU A 195 -0.04 16.68 -1.28
CA LEU A 195 0.40 17.75 -2.19
C LEU A 195 0.57 19.09 -1.47
N ALA A 196 -0.27 19.39 -0.48
CA ALA A 196 -0.14 20.58 0.36
C ALA A 196 1.06 20.51 1.33
N GLY A 197 1.83 19.40 1.35
CA GLY A 197 2.97 19.21 2.25
C GLY A 197 2.55 19.01 3.71
N GLY A 198 1.30 18.62 3.96
CA GLY A 198 0.77 18.45 5.33
C GLY A 198 1.50 17.37 6.11
N LEU A 199 1.91 16.29 5.45
CA LEU A 199 2.67 15.19 6.05
C LEU A 199 4.12 15.58 6.31
N GLU A 200 4.80 16.24 5.36
CA GLU A 200 6.14 16.80 5.56
C GLU A 200 6.18 17.79 6.71
N GLY A 201 5.22 18.71 6.77
CA GLY A 201 5.13 19.72 7.82
C GLY A 201 5.02 19.09 9.21
N ARG A 202 4.19 18.04 9.35
CA ARG A 202 4.07 17.28 10.60
C ARG A 202 5.35 16.53 10.95
N ALA A 203 5.96 15.86 9.98
CA ALA A 203 7.21 15.13 10.18
C ALA A 203 8.36 16.06 10.64
N ARG A 204 8.48 17.25 10.03
CA ARG A 204 9.48 18.27 10.41
C ARG A 204 9.24 18.81 11.82
N ARG A 205 7.98 19.04 12.22
CA ARG A 205 7.66 19.50 13.58
C ARG A 205 8.05 18.47 14.65
N LEU A 206 7.90 17.18 14.36
CA LEU A 206 8.31 16.12 15.28
C LEU A 206 9.82 15.97 15.37
N ALA A 207 10.56 16.19 14.28
CA ALA A 207 12.03 16.12 14.28
C ALA A 207 12.71 17.28 15.04
N ARG A 208 11.97 18.35 15.36
CA ARG A 208 12.46 19.51 16.12
C ARG A 208 12.18 19.43 17.63
N ARG A 209 11.42 18.42 18.08
CA ARG A 209 11.12 18.16 19.49
C ARG A 209 12.01 17.04 20.00
#